data_AF-L1NYB1-F1
#
_entry.id   AF-L1NYB1-F1
#
_cell.length_a   1.000
_cell.length_b   1.000
_cell.length_c   1.000
_cell.angle_alpha   90.00
_cell.angle_beta   90.00
_cell.angle_gamma   90.00
#
_symmetry.space_group_name_H-M   'P 1'
#
loop_
_entity.id
_entity.type
_entity.pdbx_description
1 polymer ?
#
loop_
_entity_poly.entity_id
_entity_poly.type
_entity_poly.pdbx_seq_one_letter_code
_entity_poly.pdbx_strand_id
1 'polypeptide(L)'
;NAATVNDVLNAGFTVQGNGVAKDFVTHGDTVNFANGQGTVAKVESKDGVTKVSFDTPMQYVDNSGKASTDPTNTVSLVGKDSGKPVQLKNVAKGVADTDAVNVSQLKGAASALGGGSSIDKDGNFTAPSYTLVDGKPSDGKTKAYNNVGDALSALNTAATSPLTFAGDSGTNVERKLGSTVNVKGGVTDASKLSDNNIGVVANGTDGLNVKLAKELKGLTSAEFANAAGDVTAIGGNGVTITPKAAGKKPVSLTSNGLNNGGN
;
A
#
# COMPACT_ATOMS: atom_id res chain seq x y z
N ASN A 1 34.06 71.28 -52.30
CA ASN A 1 33.32 71.99 -51.23
C ASN A 1 33.86 71.55 -49.89
N ALA A 2 34.19 72.51 -49.02
CA ALA A 2 34.56 72.24 -47.63
C ALA A 2 33.28 72.08 -46.79
N ALA A 3 33.26 71.14 -45.84
CA ALA A 3 32.16 71.00 -44.88
C ALA A 3 32.11 72.20 -43.92
N THR A 4 30.91 72.61 -43.53
CA THR A 4 30.66 73.70 -42.57
C THR A 4 30.46 73.15 -41.16
N VAL A 5 30.54 74.03 -40.14
CA VAL A 5 30.21 73.67 -38.75
C VAL A 5 28.76 73.19 -38.62
N ASN A 6 27.85 73.76 -39.41
CA ASN A 6 26.46 73.36 -39.42
C ASN A 6 26.26 71.94 -39.96
N ASP A 7 27.08 71.50 -40.93
CA ASP A 7 27.03 70.12 -41.44
C ASP A 7 27.45 69.12 -40.36
N VAL A 8 28.44 69.48 -39.52
CA VAL A 8 28.92 68.64 -38.41
C VAL A 8 27.90 68.56 -37.28
N LEU A 9 27.24 69.66 -36.93
CA LEU A 9 26.25 69.69 -35.85
C LEU A 9 24.95 68.93 -36.19
N ASN A 10 24.62 68.79 -37.48
CA ASN A 10 23.44 68.05 -37.94
C ASN A 10 23.78 66.62 -38.40
N ALA A 11 25.05 66.20 -38.32
CA ALA A 11 25.44 64.82 -38.60
C ALA A 11 25.06 63.92 -37.43
N GLY A 12 24.57 62.71 -37.72
CA GLY A 12 24.06 61.81 -36.70
C GLY A 12 23.55 60.48 -37.27
N PHE A 13 22.85 59.72 -36.44
CA PHE A 13 22.20 58.48 -36.85
C PHE A 13 20.80 58.35 -36.25
N THR A 14 19.91 57.66 -36.95
CA THR A 14 18.55 57.37 -36.47
C THR A 14 18.55 56.12 -35.60
N VAL A 15 17.96 56.19 -34.41
CA VAL A 15 17.63 55.02 -33.60
C VAL A 15 16.23 54.55 -33.96
N GLN A 16 16.11 53.26 -34.29
CA GLN A 16 14.83 52.63 -34.61
C GLN A 16 14.50 51.55 -33.58
N GLY A 17 13.21 51.47 -33.22
CA GLY A 17 12.64 50.34 -32.47
C GLY A 17 11.75 49.53 -33.39
N ASN A 18 12.10 48.25 -33.63
CA ASN A 18 11.37 47.34 -34.52
C ASN A 18 11.09 47.94 -35.92
N GLY A 19 12.11 48.58 -36.51
CA GLY A 19 12.02 49.20 -37.84
C GLY A 19 11.35 50.57 -37.89
N VAL A 20 10.90 51.11 -36.75
CA VAL A 20 10.26 52.44 -36.66
C VAL A 20 11.21 53.43 -36.02
N ALA A 21 11.45 54.58 -36.67
CA ALA A 21 12.27 55.66 -36.11
C ALA A 21 11.70 56.14 -34.76
N LYS A 22 12.57 56.19 -33.75
CA LYS A 22 12.26 56.64 -32.40
C LYS A 22 13.01 57.90 -32.02
N ASP A 23 14.22 58.07 -32.53
CA ASP A 23 15.06 59.22 -32.21
C ASP A 23 16.12 59.48 -33.29
N PHE A 24 16.70 60.68 -33.33
CA PHE A 24 17.86 61.03 -34.15
C PHE A 24 18.99 61.56 -33.26
N VAL A 25 20.08 60.80 -33.15
CA VAL A 25 21.20 61.05 -32.24
C VAL A 25 22.26 61.86 -32.97
N THR A 26 22.59 63.03 -32.43
CA THR A 26 23.58 63.98 -32.93
C THR A 26 24.83 64.02 -32.03
N HIS A 27 25.83 64.83 -32.40
CA HIS A 27 27.03 65.01 -31.58
C HIS A 27 26.70 65.60 -30.19
N GLY A 28 27.12 64.90 -29.14
CA GLY A 28 26.93 65.32 -27.73
C GLY A 28 25.76 64.62 -27.03
N ASP A 29 24.88 63.96 -27.78
CA ASP A 29 23.78 63.18 -27.21
C ASP A 29 24.29 61.92 -26.47
N THR A 30 23.51 61.48 -25.48
CA THR A 30 23.80 60.26 -24.72
C THR A 30 22.80 59.17 -25.04
N VAL A 31 23.31 57.99 -25.40
CA VAL A 31 22.50 56.77 -25.56
C VAL A 31 22.62 55.92 -24.29
N ASN A 32 21.51 55.80 -23.55
CA ASN A 32 21.46 54.98 -22.34
C ASN A 32 20.83 53.60 -22.63
N PHE A 33 21.62 52.54 -22.47
CA PHE A 33 21.13 51.16 -22.52
C PHE A 33 20.56 50.77 -21.15
N ALA A 34 19.24 50.93 -21.00
CA ALA A 34 18.54 50.61 -19.76
C ALA A 34 18.27 49.10 -19.61
N ASN A 35 18.15 48.64 -18.36
CA ASN A 35 17.72 47.28 -18.05
C ASN A 35 16.26 47.04 -18.50
N GLY A 36 15.99 45.84 -19.00
CA GLY A 36 14.64 45.39 -19.31
C GLY A 36 14.05 44.57 -18.15
N GLN A 37 12.81 44.10 -18.33
CA GLN A 37 12.25 43.11 -17.41
C GLN A 37 13.00 41.78 -17.58
N GLY A 38 13.71 41.37 -16.54
CA GLY A 38 14.49 40.12 -16.53
C GLY A 38 15.81 40.18 -17.29
N THR A 39 16.18 41.34 -17.87
CA THR A 39 17.48 41.51 -18.56
C THR A 39 18.29 42.65 -17.98
N VAL A 40 19.61 42.49 -18.00
CA VAL A 40 20.56 43.51 -17.54
C VAL A 40 21.44 43.93 -18.70
N ALA A 41 21.44 45.21 -19.03
CA ALA A 41 22.35 45.77 -20.02
C ALA A 41 23.74 45.97 -19.40
N LYS A 42 24.77 45.46 -20.06
CA LYS A 42 26.18 45.61 -19.69
C LYS A 42 26.92 46.24 -20.85
N VAL A 43 27.51 47.41 -20.61
CA VAL A 43 28.28 48.17 -21.59
C VAL A 43 29.72 48.29 -21.10
N GLU A 44 30.65 47.71 -21.85
CA GLU A 44 32.08 47.76 -21.57
C GLU A 44 32.81 48.30 -22.81
N SER A 45 33.66 49.32 -22.63
CA SER A 45 34.48 49.85 -23.72
C SER A 45 35.95 49.62 -23.41
N LYS A 46 36.63 48.90 -24.30
CA LYS A 46 38.04 48.56 -24.18
C LYS A 46 38.68 48.52 -25.56
N ASP A 47 39.87 49.11 -25.68
CA ASP A 47 40.69 49.11 -26.91
C ASP A 47 39.94 49.58 -28.17
N GLY A 48 39.06 50.58 -28.01
CA GLY A 48 38.28 51.16 -29.10
C GLY A 48 37.03 50.36 -29.51
N VAL A 49 36.74 49.24 -28.83
CA VAL A 49 35.52 48.44 -29.06
C VAL A 49 34.57 48.61 -27.88
N THR A 50 33.34 49.02 -28.17
CA THR A 50 32.25 49.04 -27.18
C THR A 50 31.44 47.74 -27.31
N LYS A 51 31.55 46.87 -26.31
CA LYS A 51 30.72 45.67 -26.17
C LYS A 51 29.47 46.02 -25.39
N VAL A 52 28.32 45.84 -26.02
CA VAL A 52 27.01 45.90 -25.37
C VAL A 52 26.47 44.48 -25.30
N SER A 53 26.25 43.96 -24.09
CA SER A 53 25.67 42.64 -23.84
C SER A 53 24.42 42.76 -22.97
N PHE A 54 23.48 41.84 -23.17
CA PHE A 54 22.27 41.74 -22.37
C PHE A 54 22.25 40.39 -21.68
N ASP A 55 22.37 40.39 -20.36
CA ASP A 55 22.20 39.16 -19.59
C ASP A 55 20.71 38.82 -19.51
N THR A 56 20.39 37.53 -19.49
CA THR A 56 19.03 37.03 -19.29
C THR A 56 18.99 36.12 -18.06
N PRO A 57 17.80 35.83 -17.49
CA PRO A 57 17.69 34.95 -16.33
C PRO A 57 17.82 33.47 -16.73
N MET A 58 18.14 33.19 -18.00
CA MET A 58 18.36 31.89 -18.58
C MET A 58 19.70 31.87 -19.32
N GLN A 59 20.40 30.75 -19.23
CA GLN A 59 21.61 30.53 -20.03
C GLN A 59 21.63 29.11 -20.58
N TYR A 60 22.19 28.94 -21.77
CA TYR A 60 22.58 27.61 -22.23
C TYR A 60 23.70 27.08 -21.35
N VAL A 61 23.71 25.77 -21.14
CA VAL A 61 24.79 25.08 -20.46
C VAL A 61 25.35 23.96 -21.32
N ASP A 62 26.67 23.84 -21.32
CA ASP A 62 27.37 22.78 -22.03
C ASP A 62 27.27 21.43 -21.28
N ASN A 63 27.86 20.37 -21.86
CA ASN A 63 27.86 19.03 -21.28
C ASN A 63 28.62 18.92 -19.94
N SER A 64 29.44 19.93 -19.60
CA SER A 64 30.13 20.03 -18.31
C SER A 64 29.36 20.88 -17.28
N GLY A 65 28.15 21.34 -17.63
CA GLY A 65 27.31 22.17 -16.78
C GLY A 65 27.78 23.63 -16.68
N LYS A 66 28.69 24.06 -17.55
CA LYS A 66 29.20 25.43 -17.58
C LYS A 66 28.35 26.29 -18.52
N ALA A 67 28.27 27.58 -18.21
CA ALA A 67 27.64 28.57 -19.08
C ALA A 67 28.22 28.49 -20.51
N SER A 68 27.33 28.39 -21.50
CA SER A 68 27.66 28.34 -22.92
C SER A 68 27.00 29.51 -23.66
N THR A 69 27.70 30.04 -24.65
CA THR A 69 27.12 30.99 -25.63
C THR A 69 26.53 30.28 -26.85
N ASP A 70 26.92 29.03 -27.08
CA ASP A 70 26.37 28.20 -28.16
C ASP A 70 25.06 27.55 -27.70
N PRO A 71 24.04 27.44 -28.58
CA PRO A 71 22.80 26.74 -28.27
C PRO A 71 23.01 25.30 -27.82
N THR A 72 22.31 24.89 -26.76
CA THR A 72 22.31 23.51 -26.25
C THR A 72 20.90 23.07 -25.86
N ASN A 73 20.71 21.77 -25.60
CA ASN A 73 19.43 21.20 -25.14
C ASN A 73 19.20 21.34 -23.63
N THR A 74 20.04 22.11 -22.94
CA THR A 74 19.97 22.29 -21.49
C THR A 74 20.06 23.78 -21.15
N VAL A 75 19.15 24.23 -20.31
CA VAL A 75 19.13 25.61 -19.80
C VAL A 75 19.29 25.60 -18.29
N SER A 76 19.96 26.62 -17.76
CA SER A 76 19.99 26.90 -16.32
C SER A 76 19.27 28.21 -16.02
N LEU A 77 18.51 28.22 -14.91
CA LEU A 77 17.87 29.42 -14.38
C LEU A 77 18.86 30.16 -13.48
N VAL A 78 19.11 31.43 -13.78
CA VAL A 78 20.08 32.26 -13.07
C VAL A 78 19.33 33.27 -12.21
N GLY A 79 19.44 33.10 -10.90
CA GLY A 79 18.87 34.02 -9.91
C GLY A 79 19.87 35.09 -9.45
N LYS A 80 19.40 35.99 -8.58
CA LYS A 80 20.25 37.00 -7.93
C LYS A 80 21.42 36.38 -7.16
N ASP A 81 21.16 35.28 -6.45
CA ASP A 81 22.15 34.64 -5.59
C ASP A 81 22.80 33.48 -6.33
N SER A 82 24.10 33.62 -6.63
CA SER A 82 24.86 32.61 -7.35
C SER A 82 24.78 31.24 -6.66
N GLY A 83 24.45 30.20 -7.42
CA GLY A 83 24.34 28.83 -6.95
C GLY A 83 23.06 28.48 -6.17
N LYS A 84 22.16 29.43 -5.90
CA LYS A 84 20.84 29.12 -5.31
C LYS A 84 19.82 28.76 -6.40
N PRO A 85 19.03 27.68 -6.22
CA PRO A 85 17.96 27.34 -7.14
C PRO A 85 16.89 28.44 -7.24
N VAL A 86 16.35 28.61 -8.44
CA VAL A 86 15.22 29.52 -8.70
C VAL A 86 13.92 28.72 -8.64
N GLN A 87 12.91 29.24 -7.95
CA GLN A 87 11.56 28.68 -8.02
C GLN A 87 10.89 29.06 -9.34
N LEU A 88 10.44 28.07 -10.11
CA LEU A 88 9.64 28.30 -11.30
C LEU A 88 8.15 28.42 -10.90
N LYS A 89 7.56 29.59 -11.11
CA LYS A 89 6.16 29.89 -10.76
C LYS A 89 5.29 29.93 -12.02
N ASN A 90 3.97 29.84 -11.82
CA ASN A 90 2.97 29.87 -12.90
C ASN A 90 3.13 28.76 -13.95
N VAL A 91 3.64 27.60 -13.52
CA VAL A 91 3.73 26.41 -14.36
C VAL A 91 2.35 25.77 -14.44
N ALA A 92 1.76 25.76 -15.63
CA ALA A 92 0.54 25.01 -15.90
C ALA A 92 0.74 23.51 -15.60
N LYS A 93 -0.36 22.74 -15.51
CA LYS A 93 -0.22 21.28 -15.37
C LYS A 93 0.38 20.72 -16.66
N GLY A 94 1.41 19.89 -16.55
CA GLY A 94 1.97 19.18 -17.69
C GLY A 94 0.99 18.14 -18.22
N VAL A 95 0.93 17.99 -19.55
CA VAL A 95 0.02 17.08 -20.25
C VAL A 95 0.80 16.08 -21.11
N ALA A 96 1.81 16.53 -21.84
CA ALA A 96 2.70 15.66 -22.62
C ALA A 96 3.81 15.07 -21.73
N ASP A 97 4.41 13.95 -22.17
CA ASP A 97 5.54 13.30 -21.48
C ASP A 97 6.76 14.21 -21.31
N THR A 98 6.88 15.24 -22.15
CA THR A 98 7.96 16.23 -22.11
C THR A 98 7.61 17.50 -21.31
N ASP A 99 6.39 17.61 -20.78
CA ASP A 99 5.99 18.78 -20.01
C ASP A 99 6.48 18.67 -18.55
N ALA A 100 6.76 19.81 -17.94
CA ALA A 100 7.05 19.86 -16.51
C ALA A 100 5.81 19.52 -15.68
N VAL A 101 5.99 18.70 -14.64
CA VAL A 101 4.95 18.43 -13.63
C VAL A 101 4.93 19.55 -12.60
N ASN A 102 3.76 20.10 -12.28
CA ASN A 102 3.63 21.10 -11.24
C ASN A 102 3.18 20.51 -9.88
N VAL A 103 3.29 21.30 -8.81
CA VAL A 103 2.98 20.86 -7.44
C VAL A 103 1.52 20.41 -7.28
N SER A 104 0.58 20.92 -8.08
CA SER A 104 -0.83 20.49 -7.99
C SER A 104 -1.03 19.06 -8.48
N GLN A 105 -0.28 18.62 -9.50
CA GLN A 105 -0.29 17.22 -9.96
C GLN A 105 0.36 16.30 -8.92
N LEU A 106 1.49 16.73 -8.34
CA LEU A 106 2.15 15.98 -7.27
C LEU A 106 1.27 15.85 -6.01
N LYS A 107 0.54 16.92 -5.63
CA LYS A 107 -0.47 16.87 -4.55
C LYS A 107 -1.61 15.89 -4.86
N GLY A 108 -2.04 15.82 -6.12
CA GLY A 108 -3.01 14.83 -6.58
C GLY A 108 -2.49 13.40 -6.38
N ALA A 109 -1.24 13.13 -6.79
CA ALA A 109 -0.60 11.84 -6.58
C ALA A 109 -0.44 11.48 -5.10
N ALA A 110 0.00 12.43 -4.26
CA ALA A 110 0.09 12.24 -2.80
C ALA A 110 -1.27 11.91 -2.18
N SER A 111 -2.32 12.64 -2.58
CA SER A 111 -3.69 12.39 -2.09
C SER A 111 -4.21 11.01 -2.48
N ALA A 112 -3.85 10.52 -3.67
CA ALA A 112 -4.22 9.19 -4.14
C ALA A 112 -3.57 8.05 -3.34
N LEU A 113 -2.41 8.30 -2.71
CA LEU A 113 -1.85 7.37 -1.74
C LEU A 113 -2.73 7.28 -0.48
N GLY A 114 -3.27 8.41 -0.01
CA GLY A 114 -4.04 8.45 1.24
C GLY A 114 -3.14 8.45 2.48
N GLY A 115 -3.63 7.94 3.61
CA GLY A 115 -2.84 7.85 4.85
C GLY A 115 -2.26 9.18 5.36
N GLY A 116 -2.85 10.32 4.99
CA GLY A 116 -2.33 11.65 5.35
C GLY A 116 -1.15 12.14 4.49
N SER A 117 -0.81 11.45 3.40
CA SER A 117 0.25 11.91 2.49
C SER A 117 -0.08 13.28 1.88
N SER A 118 0.92 14.16 1.79
CA SER A 118 0.73 15.53 1.34
C SER A 118 2.02 16.19 0.87
N ILE A 119 1.91 17.36 0.23
CA ILE A 119 3.01 18.30 0.00
C ILE A 119 2.75 19.54 0.85
N ASP A 120 3.70 19.89 1.71
CA ASP A 120 3.59 21.06 2.60
C ASP A 120 3.81 22.40 1.86
N LYS A 121 3.80 23.51 2.61
CA LYS A 121 4.01 24.86 2.06
C LYS A 121 5.43 25.14 1.56
N ASP A 122 6.41 24.39 2.06
CA ASP A 122 7.82 24.54 1.73
C ASP A 122 8.22 23.59 0.57
N GLY A 123 7.31 22.70 0.17
CA GLY A 123 7.47 21.74 -0.92
C GLY A 123 7.93 20.36 -0.46
N ASN A 124 7.96 20.08 0.84
CA ASN A 124 8.35 18.77 1.35
C ASN A 124 7.20 17.78 1.21
N PHE A 125 7.54 16.55 0.84
CA PHE A 125 6.59 15.44 0.80
C PHE A 125 6.46 14.79 2.18
N THR A 126 5.22 14.67 2.65
CA THR A 126 4.86 13.86 3.81
C THR A 126 4.41 12.49 3.33
N ALA A 127 5.11 11.45 3.79
CA ALA A 127 4.77 10.06 3.50
C ALA A 127 3.38 9.70 4.05
N PRO A 128 2.64 8.76 3.42
CA PRO A 128 1.44 8.23 4.03
C PRO A 128 1.78 7.53 5.36
N SER A 129 0.78 7.30 6.21
CA SER A 129 0.89 6.49 7.41
C SER A 129 -0.35 5.61 7.55
N TYR A 130 -0.14 4.29 7.55
CA TYR A 130 -1.18 3.29 7.75
C TYR A 130 -0.91 2.51 9.03
N THR A 131 -1.78 2.62 10.01
CA THR A 131 -1.70 1.80 11.22
C THR A 131 -2.39 0.46 10.97
N LEU A 132 -1.59 -0.60 10.85
CA LEU A 132 -2.06 -1.96 10.56
C LEU A 132 -1.46 -2.97 11.54
N VAL A 133 -1.97 -4.20 11.50
CA VAL A 133 -1.40 -5.34 12.27
C VAL A 133 0.07 -5.54 11.90
N ASP A 134 0.92 -5.76 12.90
CA ASP A 134 2.35 -6.06 12.70
C ASP A 134 2.60 -7.56 12.88
N GLY A 135 2.69 -8.28 11.76
CA GLY A 135 2.83 -9.74 11.77
C GLY A 135 1.49 -10.46 11.91
N LYS A 136 1.38 -11.36 12.90
CA LYS A 136 0.18 -12.21 13.09
C LYS A 136 -0.89 -11.45 13.90
N PRO A 137 -2.18 -11.56 13.54
CA PRO A 137 -3.25 -10.94 14.32
C PRO A 137 -3.30 -11.38 15.80
N SER A 138 -2.89 -12.62 16.08
CA SER A 138 -2.82 -13.18 17.44
C SER A 138 -1.90 -12.40 18.38
N ASP A 139 -0.93 -11.66 17.84
CA ASP A 139 0.04 -10.94 18.66
C ASP A 139 -0.54 -9.63 19.21
N GLY A 140 -1.68 -9.16 18.69
CA GLY A 140 -2.36 -7.94 19.14
C GLY A 140 -1.57 -6.66 18.92
N LYS A 141 -0.52 -6.70 18.08
CA LYS A 141 0.37 -5.57 17.80
C LYS A 141 -0.04 -4.83 16.54
N THR A 142 0.19 -3.52 16.54
CA THR A 142 0.04 -2.67 15.37
C THR A 142 1.30 -1.84 15.11
N LYS A 143 1.54 -1.51 13.85
CA LYS A 143 2.65 -0.68 13.39
C LYS A 143 2.17 0.33 12.36
N ALA A 144 2.80 1.51 12.35
CA ALA A 144 2.62 2.49 11.30
C ALA A 144 3.54 2.16 10.12
N TYR A 145 2.95 1.93 8.95
CA TYR A 145 3.66 1.72 7.69
C TYR A 145 3.59 3.00 6.85
N ASN A 146 4.74 3.46 6.35
CA ASN A 146 4.87 4.75 5.68
C ASN A 146 4.90 4.67 4.14
N ASN A 147 4.59 3.51 3.58
CA ASN A 147 4.43 3.29 2.16
C ASN A 147 3.37 2.21 1.90
N VAL A 148 2.80 2.21 0.70
CA VAL A 148 1.69 1.32 0.32
C VAL A 148 2.13 -0.14 0.26
N GLY A 149 3.34 -0.42 -0.25
CA GLY A 149 3.82 -1.80 -0.44
C GLY A 149 3.94 -2.57 0.87
N ASP A 150 4.55 -1.96 1.88
CA ASP A 150 4.70 -2.57 3.21
C ASP A 150 3.33 -2.71 3.91
N ALA A 151 2.47 -1.70 3.79
CA ALA A 151 1.13 -1.74 4.36
C ALA A 151 0.28 -2.88 3.77
N LEU A 152 0.29 -3.05 2.44
CA LEU A 152 -0.40 -4.14 1.77
C LEU A 152 0.21 -5.50 2.12
N SER A 153 1.53 -5.58 2.27
CA SER A 153 2.21 -6.81 2.70
C SER A 153 1.81 -7.23 4.12
N ALA A 154 1.69 -6.26 5.04
CA ALA A 154 1.20 -6.49 6.39
C ALA A 154 -0.25 -6.97 6.40
N LEU A 155 -1.13 -6.33 5.62
CA LEU A 155 -2.52 -6.77 5.47
C LEU A 155 -2.63 -8.17 4.88
N ASN A 156 -1.84 -8.49 3.86
CA ASN A 156 -1.82 -9.82 3.25
C ASN A 156 -1.34 -10.89 4.25
N THR A 157 -0.33 -10.58 5.05
CA THR A 157 0.17 -11.47 6.12
C THR A 157 -0.92 -11.74 7.16
N ALA A 158 -1.62 -10.69 7.59
CA ALA A 158 -2.74 -10.82 8.52
C ALA A 158 -3.88 -11.66 7.94
N ALA A 159 -4.28 -11.39 6.69
CA ALA A 159 -5.38 -12.08 6.00
C ALA A 159 -5.06 -13.56 5.70
N THR A 160 -3.78 -13.91 5.57
CA THR A 160 -3.33 -15.29 5.27
C THR A 160 -2.90 -16.08 6.51
N SER A 161 -2.89 -15.45 7.69
CA SER A 161 -2.65 -16.12 8.96
C SER A 161 -3.79 -17.10 9.26
N PRO A 162 -3.49 -18.38 9.62
CA PRO A 162 -4.52 -19.37 9.86
C PRO A 162 -5.18 -19.21 11.23
N LEU A 163 -6.38 -19.76 11.38
CA LEU A 163 -6.91 -20.19 12.66
C LEU A 163 -6.40 -21.60 12.97
N THR A 164 -5.96 -21.83 14.20
CA THR A 164 -5.44 -23.11 14.67
C THR A 164 -6.45 -23.76 15.61
N PHE A 165 -6.90 -24.97 15.29
CA PHE A 165 -7.79 -25.78 16.12
C PHE A 165 -6.98 -26.91 16.74
N ALA A 166 -6.89 -26.94 18.07
CA ALA A 166 -6.22 -28.00 18.82
C ALA A 166 -7.26 -29.00 19.36
N GLY A 167 -6.86 -30.25 19.50
CA GLY A 167 -7.62 -31.29 20.19
C GLY A 167 -6.74 -32.09 21.13
N ASP A 168 -7.34 -33.02 21.86
CA ASP A 168 -6.65 -33.80 22.91
C ASP A 168 -5.47 -34.63 22.40
N SER A 169 -5.42 -34.95 21.11
CA SER A 169 -4.32 -35.68 20.47
C SER A 169 -3.04 -34.87 20.33
N GLY A 170 -3.06 -33.56 20.64
CA GLY A 170 -1.92 -32.64 20.55
C GLY A 170 -1.52 -32.25 19.12
N THR A 171 -2.14 -32.83 18.09
CA THR A 171 -1.94 -32.40 16.70
C THR A 171 -2.92 -31.30 16.35
N ASN A 172 -2.40 -30.17 15.88
CA ASN A 172 -3.22 -29.03 15.48
C ASN A 172 -3.70 -29.14 14.03
N VAL A 173 -4.90 -28.58 13.77
CA VAL A 173 -5.44 -28.38 12.43
C VAL A 173 -5.51 -26.87 12.15
N GLU A 174 -4.80 -26.43 11.12
CA GLU A 174 -4.82 -25.03 10.69
C GLU A 174 -5.77 -24.82 9.51
N ARG A 175 -6.60 -23.77 9.57
CA ARG A 175 -7.46 -23.35 8.46
C ARG A 175 -7.24 -21.88 8.12
N LYS A 176 -7.05 -21.59 6.84
CA LYS A 176 -7.02 -20.22 6.31
C LYS A 176 -8.44 -19.65 6.17
N LEU A 177 -8.58 -18.32 6.13
CA LEU A 177 -9.85 -17.68 5.81
C LEU A 177 -10.43 -18.22 4.48
N GLY A 178 -11.74 -18.42 4.42
CA GLY A 178 -12.45 -19.02 3.28
C GLY A 178 -12.40 -20.56 3.21
N SER A 179 -11.75 -21.22 4.17
CA SER A 179 -11.73 -22.68 4.28
C SER A 179 -12.90 -23.28 5.06
N THR A 180 -13.28 -24.52 4.73
CA THR A 180 -14.20 -25.34 5.54
C THR A 180 -13.45 -26.12 6.64
N VAL A 181 -13.98 -26.10 7.88
CA VAL A 181 -13.62 -27.04 8.96
C VAL A 181 -14.65 -28.18 8.93
N ASN A 182 -14.18 -29.43 8.80
CA ASN A 182 -15.06 -30.60 8.87
C ASN A 182 -15.10 -31.14 10.30
N VAL A 183 -16.30 -31.26 10.88
CA VAL A 183 -16.54 -31.95 12.15
C VAL A 183 -17.44 -33.15 11.86
N LYS A 184 -16.90 -34.37 11.94
CA LYS A 184 -17.60 -35.60 11.48
C LYS A 184 -17.65 -36.65 12.59
N GLY A 185 -18.87 -37.14 12.88
CA GLY A 185 -19.12 -38.22 13.86
C GLY A 185 -19.34 -39.62 13.25
N GLY A 186 -19.17 -39.78 11.94
CA GLY A 186 -19.27 -41.07 11.23
C GLY A 186 -20.66 -41.45 10.71
N VAL A 187 -21.73 -41.18 11.45
CA VAL A 187 -23.12 -41.43 11.01
C VAL A 187 -23.65 -40.22 10.21
N THR A 188 -24.14 -40.44 8.99
CA THR A 188 -24.61 -39.38 8.09
C THR A 188 -26.13 -39.25 8.01
N ASP A 189 -26.85 -40.31 8.35
CA ASP A 189 -28.31 -40.34 8.35
C ASP A 189 -28.84 -39.67 9.65
N ALA A 190 -29.41 -38.48 9.51
CA ALA A 190 -29.86 -37.67 10.63
C ALA A 190 -30.94 -38.36 11.47
N SER A 191 -31.78 -39.25 10.90
CA SER A 191 -32.81 -39.95 11.69
C SER A 191 -32.24 -41.04 12.60
N LYS A 192 -30.94 -41.36 12.47
CA LYS A 192 -30.21 -42.31 13.32
C LYS A 192 -29.36 -41.61 14.39
N LEU A 193 -29.36 -40.27 14.43
CA LEU A 193 -28.66 -39.49 15.43
C LEU A 193 -29.58 -39.18 16.61
N SER A 194 -29.02 -39.15 17.81
CA SER A 194 -29.76 -38.74 19.01
C SER A 194 -29.63 -37.24 19.25
N ASP A 195 -30.71 -36.60 19.72
CA ASP A 195 -30.69 -35.21 20.16
C ASP A 195 -30.26 -35.07 21.63
N ASN A 196 -29.74 -33.89 21.98
CA ASN A 196 -29.51 -33.43 23.36
C ASN A 196 -28.54 -34.25 24.24
N ASN A 197 -27.94 -35.32 23.72
CA ASN A 197 -27.01 -36.15 24.48
C ASN A 197 -25.58 -35.61 24.53
N ILE A 198 -25.26 -34.58 23.74
CA ILE A 198 -23.93 -33.93 23.71
C ILE A 198 -24.09 -32.45 24.03
N GLY A 199 -23.36 -31.99 25.04
CA GLY A 199 -23.24 -30.58 25.40
C GLY A 199 -21.87 -30.02 25.04
N VAL A 200 -21.80 -28.73 24.75
CA VAL A 200 -20.55 -27.98 24.52
C VAL A 200 -20.45 -26.87 25.55
N VAL A 201 -19.34 -26.81 26.28
CA VAL A 201 -19.11 -25.85 27.37
C VAL A 201 -17.77 -25.15 27.16
N ALA A 202 -17.76 -23.83 27.04
CA ALA A 202 -16.52 -23.06 27.00
C ALA A 202 -15.74 -23.22 28.32
N ASN A 203 -14.42 -23.46 28.23
CA ASN A 203 -13.57 -23.66 29.40
C ASN A 203 -13.13 -22.34 30.07
N GLY A 204 -13.38 -21.20 29.41
CA GLY A 204 -13.05 -19.86 29.91
C GLY A 204 -11.64 -19.38 29.55
N THR A 205 -10.83 -20.19 28.87
CA THR A 205 -9.47 -19.83 28.43
C THR A 205 -9.37 -19.84 26.91
N ASP A 206 -9.44 -21.01 26.31
CA ASP A 206 -8.98 -21.27 24.94
C ASP A 206 -9.67 -22.48 24.29
N GLY A 207 -10.65 -23.09 24.96
CA GLY A 207 -11.22 -24.36 24.53
C GLY A 207 -12.73 -24.50 24.75
N LEU A 208 -13.30 -25.44 24.01
CA LEU A 208 -14.68 -25.89 24.13
C LEU A 208 -14.68 -27.37 24.55
N ASN A 209 -15.21 -27.67 25.73
CA ASN A 209 -15.35 -29.05 26.21
C ASN A 209 -16.61 -29.68 25.61
N VAL A 210 -16.44 -30.75 24.85
CA VAL A 210 -17.54 -31.57 24.33
C VAL A 210 -17.82 -32.70 25.33
N LYS A 211 -19.05 -32.78 25.85
CA LYS A 211 -19.40 -33.68 26.96
C LYS A 211 -20.66 -34.47 26.66
N LEU A 212 -20.70 -35.72 27.11
CA LEU A 212 -21.93 -36.51 27.17
C LEU A 212 -22.84 -35.98 28.29
N ALA A 213 -24.16 -36.06 28.08
CA ALA A 213 -25.15 -35.84 29.10
C ALA A 213 -25.06 -36.94 30.18
N LYS A 214 -25.35 -36.59 31.44
CA LYS A 214 -25.43 -37.57 32.55
C LYS A 214 -26.55 -38.57 32.33
N GLU A 215 -27.65 -38.12 31.74
CA GLU A 215 -28.76 -38.96 31.31
C GLU A 215 -28.75 -39.02 29.79
N LEU A 216 -28.53 -40.23 29.23
CA LEU A 216 -28.62 -40.46 27.80
C LEU A 216 -30.05 -40.84 27.43
N LYS A 217 -30.66 -40.13 26.48
CA LYS A 217 -32.06 -40.30 26.06
C LYS A 217 -32.16 -40.55 24.56
N GLY A 218 -33.22 -41.24 24.12
CA GLY A 218 -33.48 -41.46 22.69
C GLY A 218 -32.47 -42.37 21.99
N LEU A 219 -31.70 -43.17 22.72
CA LEU A 219 -30.79 -44.17 22.14
C LEU A 219 -31.57 -45.45 21.78
N THR A 220 -31.27 -46.04 20.63
CA THR A 220 -31.83 -47.35 20.24
C THR A 220 -31.07 -48.49 20.93
N SER A 221 -29.74 -48.41 20.93
CA SER A 221 -28.87 -49.41 21.55
C SER A 221 -27.48 -48.84 21.82
N ALA A 222 -26.72 -49.56 22.64
CA ALA A 222 -25.28 -49.43 22.78
C ALA A 222 -24.64 -50.82 22.64
N GLU A 223 -23.49 -50.88 21.99
CA GLU A 223 -22.74 -52.10 21.79
C GLU A 223 -21.33 -51.95 22.36
N PHE A 224 -20.89 -52.96 23.10
CA PHE A 224 -19.56 -53.01 23.70
C PHE A 224 -18.92 -54.35 23.36
N ALA A 225 -17.80 -54.32 22.66
CA ALA A 225 -17.00 -55.50 22.38
C ALA A 225 -15.79 -55.54 23.32
N ASN A 226 -15.50 -56.71 23.91
CA ASN A 226 -14.25 -56.92 24.63
C ASN A 226 -13.10 -57.28 23.65
N ALA A 227 -11.86 -57.36 24.15
CA ALA A 227 -10.70 -57.71 23.34
C ALA A 227 -10.75 -59.13 22.74
N ALA A 228 -11.52 -60.04 23.35
CA ALA A 228 -11.74 -61.40 22.84
C ALA A 228 -12.83 -61.45 21.73
N GLY A 229 -13.52 -60.33 21.50
CA GLY A 229 -14.59 -60.20 20.50
C GLY A 229 -15.98 -60.61 21.02
N ASP A 230 -16.15 -60.85 22.32
CA ASP A 230 -17.50 -61.04 22.88
C ASP A 230 -18.23 -59.69 22.89
N VAL A 231 -19.50 -59.71 22.49
CA VAL A 231 -20.30 -58.49 22.32
C VAL A 231 -21.38 -58.42 23.37
N THR A 232 -21.43 -57.31 24.11
CA THR A 232 -22.56 -56.94 24.97
C THR A 232 -23.39 -55.89 24.27
N ALA A 233 -24.64 -56.23 23.95
CA ALA A 233 -25.62 -55.30 23.42
C ALA A 233 -26.60 -54.91 24.52
N ILE A 234 -26.83 -53.60 24.66
CA ILE A 234 -27.81 -53.01 25.57
C ILE A 234 -28.81 -52.25 24.72
N GLY A 235 -30.11 -52.47 24.94
CA GLY A 235 -31.15 -51.72 24.26
C GLY A 235 -32.51 -51.89 24.91
N GLY A 236 -33.57 -51.43 24.24
CA GLY A 236 -34.94 -51.54 24.76
C GLY A 236 -35.41 -52.97 25.05
N ASN A 237 -34.76 -53.99 24.47
CA ASN A 237 -35.08 -55.40 24.65
C ASN A 237 -34.34 -56.07 25.83
N GLY A 238 -33.43 -55.35 26.50
CA GLY A 238 -32.63 -55.87 27.61
C GLY A 238 -31.13 -55.89 27.34
N VAL A 239 -30.43 -56.83 27.98
CA VAL A 239 -28.97 -57.00 27.89
C VAL A 239 -28.66 -58.38 27.33
N THR A 240 -27.87 -58.45 26.27
CA THR A 240 -27.42 -59.72 25.67
C THR A 240 -25.91 -59.74 25.54
N ILE A 241 -25.29 -60.83 25.97
CA ILE A 241 -23.86 -61.09 25.80
C ILE A 241 -23.73 -62.24 24.81
N THR A 242 -23.05 -61.99 23.69
CA THR A 242 -22.79 -62.96 22.62
C THR A 242 -21.31 -63.33 22.61
N PRO A 243 -20.96 -64.55 23.07
CA PRO A 243 -19.57 -65.01 23.02
C PRO A 243 -19.09 -65.18 21.58
N LYS A 244 -17.82 -64.86 21.32
CA LYS A 244 -17.19 -65.11 20.01
C LYS A 244 -16.81 -66.59 19.84
N ALA A 245 -16.47 -67.25 20.94
CA ALA A 245 -15.98 -68.63 20.94
C ALA A 245 -16.98 -69.62 20.33
N ALA A 246 -16.49 -70.46 19.42
CA ALA A 246 -17.31 -71.48 18.78
C ALA A 246 -17.93 -72.43 19.83
N GLY A 247 -19.22 -72.72 19.69
CA GLY A 247 -19.97 -73.61 20.57
C GLY A 247 -20.54 -72.98 21.84
N LYS A 248 -20.25 -71.71 22.14
CA LYS A 248 -20.87 -70.98 23.26
C LYS A 248 -22.14 -70.26 22.77
N LYS A 249 -23.24 -70.34 23.53
CA LYS A 249 -24.51 -69.67 23.21
C LYS A 249 -24.60 -68.31 23.93
N PRO A 250 -25.34 -67.33 23.38
CA PRO A 250 -25.59 -66.07 24.06
C PRO A 250 -26.29 -66.25 25.40
N VAL A 251 -25.96 -65.39 26.36
CA VAL A 251 -26.71 -65.21 27.61
C VAL A 251 -27.45 -63.88 27.54
N SER A 252 -28.65 -63.81 28.10
CA SER A 252 -29.46 -62.59 28.02
C SER A 252 -30.37 -62.39 29.21
N LEU A 253 -30.55 -61.14 29.62
CA LEU A 253 -31.61 -60.68 30.52
C LEU A 253 -32.58 -59.82 29.71
N THR A 254 -33.81 -60.27 29.57
CA THR A 254 -34.86 -59.60 28.78
C THR A 254 -36.15 -59.46 29.60
N SER A 255 -37.18 -58.85 29.01
CA SER A 255 -38.53 -58.85 29.60
C SER A 255 -39.12 -60.25 29.83
N ASN A 256 -38.64 -61.25 29.10
CA ASN A 256 -39.06 -62.65 29.26
C ASN A 256 -38.25 -63.41 30.33
N GLY A 257 -37.30 -62.74 31.00
CA GLY A 257 -36.46 -63.33 32.05
C GLY A 257 -35.01 -63.59 31.61
N LEU A 258 -34.34 -64.46 32.38
CA LEU A 258 -32.93 -64.82 32.21
C LEU A 258 -32.79 -66.04 31.29
N ASN A 259 -31.91 -65.95 30.29
CA ASN A 259 -31.43 -67.08 29.49
C ASN A 259 -29.94 -67.29 29.78
N ASN A 260 -29.60 -68.47 30.31
CA ASN A 260 -28.24 -68.83 30.74
C ASN A 260 -27.42 -69.54 29.65
N GLY A 261 -27.79 -69.40 28.38
CA GLY A 261 -27.02 -69.92 27.25
C GLY A 261 -26.99 -71.46 27.18
N GLY A 262 -28.04 -72.12 27.69
CA GLY A 262 -28.18 -73.57 27.66
C GLY A 262 -27.53 -74.33 28.82
N ASN A 263 -27.24 -73.65 29.94
CA ASN A 263 -26.93 -74.28 31.23
C ASN A 263 -28.16 -74.29 32.15
#